data_AF-A0A182PCU4-F1
#
_entry.id   AF-A0A182PCU4-F1
#
_cell.length_a   1.000
_cell.length_b   1.000
_cell.length_c   1.000
_cell.angle_alpha   90.00
_cell.angle_beta   90.00
_cell.angle_gamma   90.00
#
_symmetry.space_group_name_H-M   'P 1'
#
loop_
_entity.id
_entity.type
_entity.pdbx_description
1 polymer ?
#
loop_
_entity_poly.entity_id
_entity_poly.type
_entity_poly.pdbx_seq_one_letter_code
_entity_poly.pdbx_strand_id
1 'polypeptide(L)'
;MLVKEFCNRRCILTSFGLLLIASGTFFILFFPIIFQDILQEGTTEARSIQLSVLNFVLISLFPFLTGSFLKELKLRPGSRSYDSWVSPPFPLAMDVYFFNWTNPEDITNHSTKPILEELGPYRFIEHPTKVDIEWHDENSTVSYRKKSLYYFDEEGSNGSLDDVISSINIVAVVSTRT
;
A
#
# COMPACT_ATOMS: atom_id res chain seq x y z
N MET A 1 46.77 -9.68 -16.08
CA MET A 1 45.71 -10.57 -16.58
C MET A 1 44.51 -9.68 -16.92
N LEU A 2 44.60 -8.88 -18.00
CA LEU A 2 43.96 -9.07 -19.32
C LEU A 2 42.41 -8.97 -19.20
N VAL A 3 41.65 -8.00 -19.74
CA VAL A 3 41.74 -7.33 -21.07
C VAL A 3 40.91 -6.01 -21.09
N LYS A 4 41.58 -4.93 -21.55
CA LYS A 4 41.20 -3.80 -22.45
C LYS A 4 40.00 -2.86 -22.21
N GLU A 5 40.37 -1.57 -22.19
CA GLU A 5 39.86 -0.46 -23.02
C GLU A 5 38.76 -0.77 -24.03
N PHE A 6 37.69 0.04 -24.03
CA PHE A 6 37.17 0.84 -25.15
C PHE A 6 35.86 1.52 -24.72
N CYS A 7 35.86 2.83 -24.50
CA CYS A 7 35.02 3.74 -25.29
C CYS A 7 35.21 5.19 -24.82
N ASN A 8 35.95 5.91 -25.64
CA ASN A 8 36.15 7.35 -25.66
C ASN A 8 34.91 8.01 -26.31
N ARG A 9 34.11 8.75 -25.54
CA ARG A 9 33.68 10.16 -25.80
C ARG A 9 32.44 10.54 -24.96
N ARG A 10 32.63 11.61 -24.15
CA ARG A 10 31.64 12.50 -23.51
C ARG A 10 30.76 11.92 -22.38
N CYS A 11 31.34 11.85 -21.19
CA CYS A 11 30.62 12.19 -19.96
C CYS A 11 30.59 13.72 -19.82
N ILE A 12 29.41 14.34 -19.78
CA ILE A 12 29.23 15.66 -19.16
C ILE A 12 28.18 15.48 -18.07
N LEU A 13 28.71 15.47 -16.84
CA LEU A 13 27.99 15.65 -15.59
C LEU A 13 27.36 17.04 -15.59
N THR A 14 26.08 17.18 -15.26
CA THR A 14 25.68 18.22 -14.30
C THR A 14 24.57 17.67 -13.42
N SER A 15 24.87 17.61 -12.13
CA SER A 15 23.94 17.37 -11.04
C SER A 15 23.28 18.70 -10.67
N PHE A 16 21.95 18.79 -10.66
CA PHE A 16 21.13 19.81 -9.98
C PHE A 16 19.70 19.49 -10.41
N GLY A 17 18.72 19.16 -9.58
CA GLY A 17 18.63 19.00 -8.15
C GLY A 17 17.19 18.55 -7.87
N LEU A 18 17.00 17.75 -6.83
CA LEU A 18 15.70 17.56 -6.19
C LEU A 18 15.10 18.94 -5.86
N LEU A 19 13.91 19.27 -6.37
CA LEU A 19 12.92 20.01 -5.59
C LEU A 19 11.51 19.92 -6.19
N LEU A 20 10.64 19.25 -5.42
CA LEU A 20 9.20 19.47 -5.27
C LEU A 20 8.24 19.07 -6.40
N ILE A 21 7.72 17.86 -6.16
CA ILE A 21 6.45 17.30 -6.58
C ILE A 21 5.31 18.24 -6.13
N ALA A 22 4.72 19.00 -7.06
CA ALA A 22 3.37 19.53 -6.88
C ALA A 22 2.76 19.80 -8.27
N SER A 23 1.60 19.20 -8.51
CA SER A 23 0.80 19.21 -9.75
C SER A 23 1.31 18.30 -10.88
N GLY A 24 0.53 17.25 -11.16
CA GLY A 24 0.76 16.24 -12.19
C GLY A 24 0.73 16.74 -13.65
N THR A 25 0.85 18.05 -13.87
CA THR A 25 0.96 18.68 -15.18
C THR A 25 2.40 18.70 -15.72
N PHE A 26 3.41 18.59 -14.85
CA PHE A 26 4.82 18.68 -15.29
C PHE A 26 5.34 17.37 -15.94
N PHE A 27 4.80 16.21 -15.54
CA PHE A 27 5.21 14.91 -16.09
C PHE A 27 4.82 14.74 -17.57
N ILE A 28 3.75 15.41 -18.01
CA ILE A 28 3.23 15.35 -19.39
C ILE A 28 4.06 16.25 -20.33
N LEU A 29 4.68 17.31 -19.80
CA LEU A 29 5.45 18.25 -20.62
C LEU A 29 6.93 17.89 -20.74
N PHE A 30 7.50 17.11 -19.80
CA PHE A 30 8.91 16.71 -19.85
C PHE A 30 9.18 15.34 -20.50
N PHE A 31 8.19 14.44 -20.52
CA PHE A 31 8.33 13.15 -21.21
C PHE A 31 8.57 13.27 -22.73
N PRO A 32 7.97 14.24 -23.47
CA PRO A 32 8.26 14.38 -24.89
C PRO A 32 9.56 15.15 -25.16
N ILE A 33 10.19 15.81 -24.18
CA ILE A 33 11.40 16.62 -24.42
C ILE A 33 12.66 15.79 -24.26
N ILE A 34 12.76 14.97 -23.21
CA ILE A 34 13.97 14.12 -22.98
C ILE A 34 13.99 12.91 -23.94
N PHE A 35 12.83 12.47 -24.44
CA PHE A 35 12.76 11.33 -25.36
C PHE A 35 12.93 11.71 -26.84
N GLN A 36 12.96 13.01 -27.16
CA GLN A 36 13.07 13.50 -28.54
C GLN A 36 14.48 13.31 -29.12
N ASP A 37 15.51 13.16 -28.27
CA ASP A 37 16.91 13.11 -28.71
C ASP A 37 17.45 11.69 -28.99
N ILE A 38 16.68 10.62 -28.71
CA ILE A 38 17.19 9.22 -28.81
C ILE A 38 16.75 8.47 -30.09
N LEU A 39 15.80 8.97 -30.88
CA LEU A 39 15.31 8.26 -32.08
C LEU A 39 15.37 9.09 -33.37
N GLN A 40 16.54 9.61 -33.71
CA GLN A 40 16.82 10.04 -35.08
C GLN A 40 17.59 8.97 -35.86
N GLU A 41 16.89 7.92 -36.28
CA GLU A 41 17.26 7.18 -37.51
C GLU A 41 15.97 6.87 -38.29
N GLY A 42 15.83 7.52 -39.45
CA GLY A 42 15.00 7.14 -40.61
C GLY A 42 13.55 6.71 -40.38
N THR A 43 12.59 7.52 -40.87
CA THR A 43 11.11 7.32 -40.88
C THR A 43 10.35 7.88 -39.65
N THR A 44 10.64 9.12 -39.29
CA THR A 44 10.22 9.74 -38.01
C THR A 44 8.97 10.63 -38.07
N GLU A 45 8.62 11.23 -39.22
CA GLU A 45 7.55 12.26 -39.26
C GLU A 45 6.12 11.70 -39.18
N ALA A 46 5.82 10.62 -39.92
CA ALA A 46 4.47 10.03 -39.88
C ALA A 46 4.16 9.42 -38.50
N ARG A 47 5.19 8.84 -37.84
CA ARG A 47 5.06 8.27 -36.48
C ARG A 47 4.93 9.35 -35.42
N SER A 48 5.66 10.47 -35.53
CA SER A 48 5.55 11.58 -34.57
C SER A 48 4.19 12.28 -34.62
N ILE A 49 3.63 12.47 -35.83
CA ILE A 49 2.28 13.02 -36.01
C ILE A 49 1.24 12.06 -35.43
N GLN A 50 1.36 10.76 -35.71
CA GLN A 50 0.42 9.75 -35.20
C GLN A 50 0.41 9.68 -33.66
N LEU A 51 1.58 9.78 -33.01
CA LEU A 51 1.67 9.81 -31.55
C LEU A 51 1.08 11.10 -30.95
N SER A 52 1.28 12.23 -31.62
CA SER A 52 0.74 13.53 -31.17
C SER A 52 -0.78 13.58 -31.25
N VAL A 53 -1.36 13.04 -32.34
CA VAL A 53 -2.81 12.91 -32.50
C VAL A 53 -3.38 11.95 -31.45
N LEU A 54 -2.73 10.80 -31.22
CA LEU A 54 -3.14 9.86 -30.18
C LEU A 54 -3.15 10.51 -28.79
N ASN A 55 -2.10 11.27 -28.45
CA ASN A 55 -2.01 11.98 -27.18
C ASN A 55 -3.12 13.02 -27.02
N PHE A 56 -3.41 13.82 -28.07
CA PHE A 56 -4.49 14.80 -28.03
C PHE A 56 -5.88 14.16 -27.88
N VAL A 57 -6.11 13.03 -28.55
CA VAL A 57 -7.35 12.24 -28.40
C VAL A 57 -7.47 11.69 -26.98
N LEU A 58 -6.39 11.16 -26.40
CA LEU A 58 -6.39 10.67 -25.03
C LEU A 58 -6.66 11.80 -24.02
N ILE A 59 -6.04 12.97 -24.19
CA ILE A 59 -6.23 14.14 -23.30
C ILE A 59 -7.67 14.68 -23.38
N SER A 60 -8.24 14.77 -24.58
CA SER A 60 -9.62 15.25 -24.76
C SER A 60 -10.68 14.27 -24.26
N LEU A 61 -10.41 12.97 -24.34
CA LEU A 61 -11.30 11.92 -23.83
C LEU A 61 -11.21 11.75 -22.30
N PHE A 62 -10.06 12.07 -21.71
CA PHE A 62 -9.80 11.95 -20.27
C PHE A 62 -10.84 12.65 -19.35
N PRO A 63 -11.24 13.93 -19.54
CA PRO A 63 -12.23 14.57 -18.68
C PRO A 63 -13.62 13.92 -18.75
N PHE A 64 -13.99 13.36 -19.91
CA PHE A 64 -15.27 12.67 -20.08
C PHE A 64 -15.32 11.34 -19.33
N LEU A 65 -14.24 10.54 -19.44
CA LEU A 65 -14.13 9.27 -18.73
C LEU A 65 -14.03 9.48 -17.21
N THR A 66 -13.24 10.45 -16.76
CA THR A 66 -13.08 10.75 -15.33
C THR A 66 -14.35 11.30 -14.72
N GLY A 67 -15.12 12.14 -15.41
CA GLY A 67 -16.36 12.71 -14.86
C GLY A 67 -17.44 11.67 -14.51
N SER A 68 -17.53 10.59 -15.29
CA SER A 68 -18.47 9.49 -15.02
C SER A 68 -17.94 8.56 -13.94
N PHE A 69 -16.65 8.20 -14.00
CA PHE A 69 -16.02 7.34 -12.99
C PHE A 69 -15.98 7.98 -11.60
N LEU A 70 -15.68 9.27 -11.51
CA LEU A 70 -15.65 10.01 -10.25
C LEU A 70 -17.02 10.13 -9.58
N LYS A 71 -18.13 10.02 -10.33
CA LYS A 71 -19.48 10.01 -9.74
C LYS A 71 -19.76 8.69 -9.03
N GLU A 72 -19.32 7.58 -9.61
CA GLU A 72 -19.47 6.24 -9.02
C GLU A 72 -18.59 6.07 -7.78
N LEU A 73 -17.39 6.66 -7.78
CA LEU A 73 -16.46 6.64 -6.63
C LEU A 73 -16.95 7.45 -5.43
N LYS A 74 -17.90 8.37 -5.60
CA LYS A 74 -18.46 9.12 -4.48
C LYS A 74 -19.23 8.18 -3.57
N LEU A 75 -18.88 8.21 -2.29
CA LEU A 75 -19.59 7.46 -1.26
C LEU A 75 -20.98 8.08 -1.10
N ARG A 76 -22.01 7.38 -1.57
CA ARG A 76 -23.41 7.81 -1.54
C ARG A 76 -24.31 6.60 -1.33
N PRO A 77 -25.43 6.73 -0.62
CA PRO A 77 -26.40 5.64 -0.49
C PRO A 77 -26.79 5.09 -1.88
N GLY A 78 -26.67 3.76 -2.05
CA GLY A 78 -27.02 3.07 -3.30
C GLY A 78 -25.99 3.14 -4.43
N SER A 79 -24.81 3.75 -4.22
CA SER A 79 -23.70 3.63 -5.19
C SER A 79 -22.93 2.32 -4.99
N ARG A 80 -22.31 1.80 -6.05
CA ARG A 80 -21.48 0.58 -5.97
C ARG A 80 -20.30 0.73 -4.99
N SER A 81 -19.75 1.95 -4.91
CA SER A 81 -18.70 2.27 -3.94
C SER A 81 -19.21 2.24 -2.51
N TYR A 82 -20.48 2.56 -2.26
CA TYR A 82 -21.07 2.40 -0.93
C TYR A 82 -21.17 0.93 -0.51
N ASP A 83 -21.67 0.05 -1.36
CA ASP A 83 -21.78 -1.38 -1.02
C ASP A 83 -20.41 -1.99 -0.72
N SER A 84 -19.42 -1.66 -1.56
CA SER A 84 -18.03 -2.12 -1.37
C SER A 84 -17.38 -1.50 -0.12
N TRP A 85 -17.75 -0.27 0.23
CA TRP A 85 -17.29 0.37 1.46
C TRP A 85 -17.94 -0.26 2.69
N VAL A 86 -19.25 -0.53 2.69
CA VAL A 86 -19.98 -1.14 3.81
C VAL A 86 -19.44 -2.55 4.10
N SER A 87 -19.31 -3.37 3.06
CA SER A 87 -18.78 -4.72 3.15
C SER A 87 -17.83 -4.98 1.98
N PRO A 88 -16.51 -4.88 2.19
CA PRO A 88 -15.52 -5.20 1.17
C PRO A 88 -15.75 -6.62 0.61
N PRO A 89 -15.71 -6.81 -0.72
CA PRO A 89 -16.04 -8.11 -1.33
C PRO A 89 -14.90 -9.14 -1.23
N PHE A 90 -13.73 -8.74 -0.76
CA PHE A 90 -12.56 -9.60 -0.60
C PHE A 90 -12.25 -9.83 0.88
N PRO A 91 -11.86 -11.06 1.25
CA PRO A 91 -11.41 -11.36 2.60
C PRO A 91 -10.10 -10.62 2.90
N LEU A 92 -9.96 -10.12 4.13
CA LEU A 92 -8.72 -9.52 4.61
C LEU A 92 -7.99 -10.55 5.47
N ALA A 93 -6.81 -10.98 5.06
CA ALA A 93 -5.96 -11.83 5.89
C ALA A 93 -5.20 -10.99 6.92
N MET A 94 -5.22 -11.44 8.17
CA MET A 94 -4.48 -10.86 9.29
C MET A 94 -3.57 -11.94 9.88
N ASP A 95 -2.27 -11.74 9.74
CA ASP A 95 -1.27 -12.65 10.29
C ASP A 95 -0.79 -12.13 11.64
N VAL A 96 -0.91 -12.98 12.66
CA VAL A 96 -0.44 -12.68 14.03
C VAL A 96 0.82 -13.49 14.30
N TYR A 97 1.83 -12.82 14.83
CA TYR A 97 3.09 -13.43 15.27
C TYR A 97 3.26 -13.21 16.76
N PHE A 98 3.67 -14.26 17.46
CA PHE A 98 3.97 -14.21 18.87
C PHE A 98 5.46 -14.42 19.11
N PHE A 99 5.95 -13.91 20.23
CA PHE A 99 7.29 -14.19 20.70
C PHE A 99 7.19 -15.07 21.94
N ASN A 100 7.53 -16.35 21.78
CA ASN A 100 7.58 -17.31 22.86
C ASN A 100 8.85 -17.10 23.68
N TRP A 101 8.67 -16.91 24.99
CA TRP A 101 9.79 -16.77 25.91
C TRP A 101 10.24 -18.13 26.44
N THR A 102 11.47 -18.53 26.10
CA THR A 102 11.98 -19.87 26.40
C THR A 102 12.66 -20.00 27.77
N ASN A 103 13.12 -18.91 28.38
CA ASN A 103 13.76 -18.89 29.71
C ASN A 103 13.04 -17.97 30.73
N PRO A 104 11.73 -18.14 30.98
CA PRO A 104 10.99 -17.28 31.91
C PRO A 104 11.43 -17.41 33.37
N GLU A 105 11.95 -18.55 33.79
CA GLU A 105 12.45 -18.82 35.15
C GLU A 105 13.65 -17.94 35.54
N ASP A 106 14.45 -17.54 34.55
CA ASP A 106 15.66 -16.74 34.75
C ASP A 106 15.39 -15.25 34.95
N ILE A 107 14.12 -14.81 34.95
CA ILE A 107 13.74 -13.40 35.10
C ILE A 107 14.29 -12.76 36.38
N THR A 108 14.48 -13.57 37.44
CA THR A 108 15.05 -13.10 38.71
C THR A 108 16.55 -12.82 38.63
N ASN A 109 17.23 -13.33 37.60
CA ASN A 109 18.64 -13.06 37.35
C ASN A 109 18.80 -11.85 36.42
N HIS A 110 19.15 -10.71 37.01
CA HIS A 110 19.30 -9.44 36.28
C HIS A 110 20.44 -9.46 35.24
N SER A 111 21.29 -10.49 35.25
CA SER A 111 22.38 -10.65 34.26
C SER A 111 21.96 -11.46 33.04
N THR A 112 20.88 -12.23 33.13
CA THR A 112 20.39 -13.09 32.04
C THR A 112 19.40 -12.33 31.18
N LYS A 113 19.59 -12.38 29.86
CA LYS A 113 18.67 -11.74 28.90
C LYS A 113 17.53 -12.71 28.54
N PRO A 114 16.30 -12.22 28.34
CA PRO A 114 15.21 -13.02 27.79
C PRO A 114 15.57 -13.55 26.40
N ILE A 115 15.28 -14.82 26.17
CA ILE A 115 15.40 -15.50 24.88
C ILE A 115 14.00 -15.66 24.32
N LEU A 116 13.79 -15.09 23.13
CA LEU A 116 12.49 -15.06 22.45
C LEU A 116 12.59 -15.81 21.13
N GLU A 117 11.62 -16.67 20.88
CA GLU A 117 11.45 -17.38 19.61
C GLU A 117 10.15 -16.92 18.94
N GLU A 118 10.23 -16.53 17.67
CA GLU A 118 9.05 -16.12 16.91
C GLU A 118 8.20 -17.34 16.53
N LEU A 119 6.91 -17.28 16.82
CA LEU A 119 5.91 -18.27 16.45
C LEU A 119 4.86 -17.62 15.56
N GLY A 120 4.61 -18.24 14.41
CA GLY A 120 3.58 -17.79 13.48
C GLY A 120 3.88 -18.17 12.03
N PRO A 121 3.04 -17.70 11.09
CA PRO A 121 1.85 -16.89 11.35
C PRO A 121 0.69 -17.70 11.96
N TYR A 122 -0.11 -17.05 12.81
CA TYR A 122 -1.48 -17.45 13.13
C TYR A 122 -2.40 -16.58 12.29
N ARG A 123 -2.95 -17.14 11.22
CA ARG A 123 -3.70 -16.41 10.21
C ARG A 123 -5.18 -16.38 10.54
N PHE A 124 -5.75 -15.18 10.47
CA PHE A 124 -7.19 -14.94 10.64
C PHE A 124 -7.74 -14.23 9.41
N ILE A 125 -8.89 -14.66 8.94
CA ILE A 125 -9.65 -13.99 7.89
C ILE A 125 -10.65 -13.02 8.56
N GLU A 126 -10.41 -11.73 8.37
CA GLU A 126 -11.27 -10.65 8.81
C GLU A 126 -12.38 -10.40 7.78
N HIS A 127 -13.63 -10.39 8.27
CA HIS A 127 -14.80 -9.90 7.55
C HIS A 127 -15.28 -8.59 8.19
N PRO A 128 -14.81 -7.43 7.68
CA PRO A 128 -15.19 -6.14 8.22
C PRO A 128 -16.53 -5.67 7.63
N THR A 129 -17.41 -5.15 8.50
CA THR A 129 -18.68 -4.54 8.13
C THR A 129 -18.83 -3.20 8.83
N LYS A 130 -19.37 -2.20 8.14
CA LYS A 130 -19.71 -0.90 8.75
C LYS A 130 -21.15 -0.96 9.24
N VAL A 131 -21.38 -0.59 10.48
CA VAL A 131 -22.68 -0.60 11.17
C VAL A 131 -23.01 0.77 11.71
N ASP A 132 -24.29 1.03 11.99
CA ASP A 132 -24.79 2.31 12.50
C ASP A 132 -24.36 3.50 11.64
N ILE A 133 -24.63 3.41 10.34
CA ILE A 133 -24.24 4.42 9.35
C ILE A 133 -25.24 5.58 9.40
N GLU A 134 -24.75 6.77 9.69
CA GLU A 134 -25.52 8.01 9.75
C GLU A 134 -24.92 9.06 8.80
N TRP A 135 -25.76 9.64 7.95
CA TRP A 135 -25.36 10.62 6.95
C TRP A 135 -25.65 12.04 7.42
N HIS A 136 -24.65 12.90 7.29
CA HIS A 136 -24.73 14.31 7.68
C HIS A 136 -24.61 15.18 6.42
N ASP A 137 -25.74 15.43 5.78
CA ASP A 137 -25.77 16.18 4.50
C ASP A 137 -25.32 17.64 4.67
N GLU A 138 -25.53 18.23 5.85
CA GLU A 138 -25.16 19.61 6.18
C GLU A 138 -23.65 19.88 6.06
N ASN A 139 -22.83 18.89 6.44
CA ASN A 139 -21.37 18.99 6.42
C ASN A 139 -20.71 17.98 5.46
N SER A 140 -21.51 17.26 4.67
CA SER A 140 -21.05 16.22 3.74
C SER A 140 -20.18 15.13 4.39
N THR A 141 -20.54 14.70 5.61
CA THR A 141 -19.83 13.63 6.33
C THR A 141 -20.72 12.41 6.59
N VAL A 142 -20.09 11.31 6.98
CA VAL A 142 -20.77 10.07 7.37
C VAL A 142 -20.15 9.53 8.66
N SER A 143 -20.99 9.21 9.62
CA SER A 143 -20.59 8.55 10.88
C SER A 143 -20.91 7.06 10.80
N TYR A 144 -20.02 6.22 11.32
CA TYR A 144 -20.19 4.77 11.31
C TYR A 144 -19.35 4.11 12.41
N ARG A 145 -19.66 2.84 12.70
CA ARG A 145 -18.82 1.95 13.52
C ARG A 145 -18.30 0.79 12.69
N LYS A 146 -17.07 0.38 12.92
CA LYS A 146 -16.49 -0.83 12.30
C LYS A 146 -16.79 -2.03 13.20
N LYS A 147 -17.45 -3.04 12.64
CA LYS A 147 -17.61 -4.37 13.23
C LYS A 147 -16.77 -5.35 12.42
N SER A 148 -15.93 -6.14 13.06
CA SER A 148 -15.13 -7.16 12.40
C SER A 148 -15.35 -8.52 13.03
N LEU A 149 -15.51 -9.53 12.18
CA LEU A 149 -15.49 -10.93 12.58
C LEU A 149 -14.19 -11.55 12.08
N TYR A 150 -13.54 -12.34 12.92
CA TYR A 150 -12.27 -13.00 12.62
C TYR A 150 -12.47 -14.51 12.64
N TYR A 151 -12.08 -15.19 11.57
CA TYR A 151 -12.13 -16.65 11.48
C TYR A 151 -10.71 -17.18 11.34
N PHE A 152 -10.36 -18.18 12.12
CA PHE A 152 -9.03 -18.80 12.06
C PHE A 152 -8.86 -19.59 10.76
N ASP A 153 -7.73 -19.36 10.07
CA ASP A 153 -7.32 -20.09 8.87
C ASP A 153 -6.20 -21.05 9.22
N GLU A 154 -6.55 -22.31 9.46
CA GLU A 154 -5.61 -23.37 9.85
C GLU A 154 -4.63 -23.71 8.72
N GLU A 155 -5.08 -23.75 7.46
CA GLU A 155 -4.21 -24.04 6.30
C GLU A 155 -3.14 -22.95 6.11
N GLY A 156 -3.48 -21.74 6.51
CA GLY A 156 -2.61 -20.57 6.48
C GLY A 156 -1.69 -20.36 7.65
N SER A 157 -1.90 -21.14 8.71
CA SER A 157 -1.21 -20.98 9.97
C SER A 157 -0.12 -22.03 10.12
N ASN A 158 0.97 -21.65 10.78
CA ASN A 158 2.05 -22.58 11.14
C ASN A 158 1.83 -23.25 12.51
N GLY A 159 0.76 -22.86 13.21
CA GLY A 159 0.43 -23.32 14.56
C GLY A 159 -1.07 -23.49 14.77
N SER A 160 -1.46 -24.01 15.92
CA SER A 160 -2.86 -24.23 16.33
C SER A 160 -3.31 -23.22 17.38
N LEU A 161 -4.62 -23.00 17.52
CA LEU A 161 -5.17 -22.19 18.61
C LEU A 161 -4.91 -22.80 20.00
N ASP A 162 -4.52 -24.07 20.06
CA ASP A 162 -4.16 -24.77 21.30
C ASP A 162 -2.67 -24.60 21.71
N ASP A 163 -1.88 -23.86 20.92
CA ASP A 163 -0.45 -23.67 21.19
C ASP A 163 -0.22 -22.89 22.48
N VAL A 164 0.70 -23.38 23.30
CA VAL A 164 1.07 -22.76 24.57
C VAL A 164 2.22 -21.80 24.35
N ILE A 165 1.99 -20.51 24.61
CA ILE A 165 2.96 -19.43 24.42
C ILE A 165 3.27 -18.79 25.77
N SER A 166 4.54 -18.80 26.15
CA SER A 166 5.00 -18.12 27.36
C SER A 166 5.29 -16.65 27.06
N SER A 167 4.64 -15.74 27.78
CA SER A 167 4.82 -14.30 27.61
C SER A 167 4.69 -13.55 28.93
N ILE A 168 4.94 -12.25 28.90
CA ILE A 168 4.85 -11.36 30.05
C ILE A 168 3.38 -11.24 30.49
N ASN A 169 3.13 -11.25 31.80
CA ASN A 169 1.80 -10.93 32.34
C ASN A 169 1.51 -9.43 32.19
N ILE A 170 0.84 -9.07 31.10
CA ILE A 170 0.51 -7.67 30.76
C ILE A 170 -0.38 -7.03 31.84
N VAL A 171 -1.32 -7.77 32.43
CA VAL A 171 -2.23 -7.23 33.46
C VAL A 171 -1.46 -6.79 34.70
N ALA A 172 -0.50 -7.61 35.15
CA ALA A 172 0.36 -7.26 36.27
C ALA A 172 1.19 -6.01 35.98
N VAL A 173 1.81 -5.93 34.80
CA VAL A 173 2.64 -4.78 34.36
C VAL A 173 1.84 -3.49 34.27
N VAL A 174 0.61 -3.54 33.76
CA VAL A 174 -0.24 -2.33 33.66
C VAL A 174 -0.80 -1.91 35.03
N SER A 175 -0.96 -2.86 35.96
CA SER A 175 -1.50 -2.58 37.30
C SER A 175 -0.51 -1.90 38.24
N THR A 176 0.79 -2.03 37.99
CA THR A 176 1.81 -1.31 38.76
C THR A 176 1.73 0.18 38.44
N ARG A 177 1.06 0.96 39.30
CA ARG A 177 1.17 2.42 39.30
C ARG A 177 2.64 2.79 39.52
N THR A 178 3.26 3.28 38.46
CA THR A 178 4.55 3.98 38.51
C THR A 178 4.38 5.37 39.09
#